data_AF-A0A6J1QQH8-F1
#
_entry.id   AF-A0A6J1QQH8-F1
#
_cell.length_a   1.000
_cell.length_b   1.000
_cell.length_c   1.000
_cell.angle_alpha   90.00
_cell.angle_beta   90.00
_cell.angle_gamma   90.00
#
_symmetry.space_group_name_H-M   'P 1'
#
loop_
_entity.id
_entity.type
_entity.pdbx_description
1 polymer ?
#
loop_
_entity_poly.entity_id
_entity_poly.type
_entity_poly.pdbx_seq_one_letter_code
_entity_poly.pdbx_strand_id
1 'polypeptide(L)'
;MFASKLTLSILRSAKCNLTSIRQMSAAINTDCVKSLLYKEYGEPVEILQVMTQTMEQPAGDQVSVKCMPSYKLIYFPVTALGEPIRFLFSYAGIKFVDERFNEEDWPKLKLTMPFGKVPVLEVDGKKIDQSVAICRYLAKQCGLAGKNNWESLEIDATVDTIHDLRANIAGFHYESNKQAKEEKLKAAKETVPYYLERLDAQVKKNGGYFVGGTLTWADLTFVGLLDYLNHMMNEEIVEKYENLKQLQKKVEELPTIKSWIKKRPSTMYQN
;
A
#
# COMPACT_ATOMS: atom_id res chain seq x y z
N MET A 1 -2.86 12.04 5.12
CA MET A 1 -4.29 11.67 4.93
C MET A 1 -5.01 12.78 4.18
N PHE A 2 -5.04 12.67 2.84
CA PHE A 2 -6.02 13.42 2.06
C PHE A 2 -7.39 12.81 2.33
N ALA A 3 -8.34 13.63 2.76
CA ALA A 3 -9.71 13.19 2.87
C ALA A 3 -10.57 14.00 1.91
N SER A 4 -11.54 13.34 1.31
CA SER A 4 -12.56 13.97 0.50
C SER A 4 -13.53 14.72 1.41
N LYS A 5 -13.86 15.95 1.03
CA LYS A 5 -14.85 16.80 1.71
C LYS A 5 -16.15 16.73 0.92
N LEU A 6 -17.16 16.05 1.46
CA LEU A 6 -18.50 16.01 0.88
C LEU A 6 -19.39 17.02 1.61
N THR A 7 -20.12 17.84 0.87
CA THR A 7 -21.04 18.82 1.43
C THR A 7 -22.46 18.40 1.09
N LEU A 8 -23.29 18.18 2.11
CA LEU A 8 -24.65 17.69 1.95
C LEU A 8 -25.67 18.73 2.43
N SER A 9 -26.77 18.85 1.70
CA SER A 9 -27.94 19.65 2.09
C SER A 9 -28.89 18.83 2.96
N ILE A 10 -29.35 19.40 4.07
CA ILE A 10 -30.18 18.69 5.05
C ILE A 10 -31.67 18.75 4.66
N LEU A 11 -32.32 17.58 4.48
CA LEU A 11 -33.77 17.44 4.30
C LEU A 11 -34.57 17.95 5.51
N ARG A 12 -35.81 18.43 5.31
CA ARG A 12 -36.65 19.01 6.38
C ARG A 12 -36.89 18.08 7.59
N SER A 13 -37.09 16.78 7.36
CA SER A 13 -37.26 15.81 8.45
C SER A 13 -35.96 15.59 9.24
N ALA A 14 -34.82 15.55 8.53
CA ALA A 14 -33.49 15.50 9.14
C ALA A 14 -33.14 16.80 9.89
N LYS A 15 -33.60 17.96 9.41
CA LYS A 15 -33.45 19.25 10.07
C LYS A 15 -34.16 19.29 11.43
N CYS A 16 -35.35 18.71 11.53
CA CYS A 16 -36.09 18.64 12.79
C CYS A 16 -35.32 17.83 13.85
N ASN A 17 -34.76 16.68 13.45
CA ASN A 17 -33.89 15.88 14.31
C ASN A 17 -32.58 16.60 14.64
N LEU A 18 -31.94 17.26 13.67
CA LEU A 18 -30.66 17.95 13.87
C LEU A 18 -30.74 19.22 14.73
N THR A 19 -31.90 19.88 14.74
CA THR A 19 -32.12 21.06 15.59
C THR A 19 -32.13 20.67 17.08
N SER A 20 -32.60 19.47 17.44
CA SER A 20 -32.42 18.94 18.81
C SER A 20 -31.00 18.44 19.07
N ILE A 21 -30.28 18.01 18.02
CA ILE A 21 -28.89 17.53 18.08
C ILE A 21 -27.85 18.66 18.21
N ARG A 22 -28.17 19.93 17.90
CA ARG A 22 -27.28 21.08 18.18
C ARG A 22 -26.86 21.19 19.66
N GLN A 23 -27.54 20.46 20.56
CA GLN A 23 -27.22 20.34 21.98
C GLN A 23 -26.53 19.01 22.36
N MET A 24 -26.07 18.19 21.39
CA MET A 24 -25.61 16.82 21.60
C MET A 24 -24.12 16.59 21.25
N SER A 25 -23.56 15.48 21.75
CA SER A 25 -22.15 15.10 21.57
C SER A 25 -21.78 14.71 20.12
N ALA A 26 -20.48 14.81 19.77
CA ALA A 26 -19.96 14.53 18.43
C ALA A 26 -20.23 13.10 17.90
N ALA A 27 -20.38 12.11 18.78
CA ALA A 27 -20.69 10.74 18.39
C ALA A 27 -22.08 10.62 17.72
N ILE A 28 -23.07 11.34 18.25
CA ILE A 28 -24.46 11.27 17.78
C ILE A 28 -24.62 12.00 16.44
N ASN A 29 -23.84 13.07 16.22
CA ASN A 29 -23.72 13.71 14.90
C ASN A 29 -23.20 12.72 13.83
N THR A 30 -22.31 11.81 14.21
CA THR A 30 -21.69 10.87 13.27
C THR A 30 -22.68 9.80 12.81
N ASP A 31 -23.47 9.23 13.71
CA ASP A 31 -24.43 8.18 13.36
C ASP A 31 -25.61 8.69 12.52
N CYS A 32 -26.07 9.92 12.77
CA CYS A 32 -27.07 10.55 11.91
C CYS A 32 -26.55 10.76 10.47
N VAL A 33 -25.31 11.22 10.32
CA VAL A 33 -24.71 11.41 8.99
C VAL A 33 -24.48 10.07 8.29
N LYS A 34 -24.05 9.01 9.01
CA LYS A 34 -23.95 7.65 8.44
C LYS A 34 -25.30 7.18 7.91
N SER A 35 -26.39 7.40 8.66
CA SER A 35 -27.74 7.02 8.21
C SER A 35 -28.19 7.77 6.96
N LEU A 36 -27.85 9.07 6.86
CA LEU A 36 -28.13 9.86 5.66
C LEU A 36 -27.32 9.37 4.45
N LEU A 37 -26.02 9.15 4.62
CA LEU A 37 -25.14 8.62 3.57
C LEU A 37 -25.57 7.23 3.12
N TYR A 38 -25.98 6.36 4.04
CA TYR A 38 -26.49 5.03 3.71
C TYR A 38 -27.75 5.10 2.85
N LYS A 39 -28.70 6.00 3.18
CA LYS A 39 -29.92 6.21 2.36
C LYS A 39 -29.61 6.71 0.96
N GLU A 40 -28.57 7.51 0.78
CA GLU A 40 -28.25 8.16 -0.48
C GLU A 40 -27.32 7.32 -1.37
N TYR A 41 -26.39 6.56 -0.77
CA TYR A 41 -25.31 5.87 -1.48
C TYR A 41 -25.24 4.34 -1.25
N GLY A 42 -26.09 3.77 -0.41
CA GLY A 42 -26.27 2.31 -0.27
C GLY A 42 -25.24 1.55 0.57
N GLU A 43 -24.05 2.11 0.82
CA GLU A 43 -22.98 1.47 1.61
C GLU A 43 -22.56 2.36 2.82
N PRO A 44 -22.16 1.76 3.97
CA PRO A 44 -21.74 2.52 5.14
C PRO A 44 -20.35 3.15 4.95
N VAL A 45 -20.30 4.48 4.91
CA VAL A 45 -19.05 5.26 4.79
C VAL A 45 -18.40 5.46 6.16
N GLU A 46 -17.09 5.26 6.28
CA GLU A 46 -16.34 5.63 7.48
C GLU A 46 -16.14 7.15 7.55
N ILE A 47 -16.81 7.77 8.53
CA ILE A 47 -16.76 9.21 8.79
C ILE A 47 -15.62 9.51 9.77
N LEU A 48 -14.66 10.31 9.32
CA LEU A 48 -13.58 10.82 10.18
C LEU A 48 -14.02 11.99 11.04
N GLN A 49 -14.76 12.92 10.43
CA GLN A 49 -15.15 14.16 11.08
C GLN A 49 -16.41 14.71 10.43
N VAL A 50 -17.31 15.18 11.28
CA VAL A 50 -18.50 15.95 10.91
C VAL A 50 -18.29 17.39 11.35
N MET A 51 -18.37 18.33 10.42
CA MET A 51 -18.38 19.77 10.72
C MET A 51 -19.70 20.37 10.27
N THR A 52 -20.37 21.07 11.16
CA THR A 52 -21.64 21.76 10.89
C THR A 52 -21.38 23.26 10.73
N GLN A 53 -22.00 23.88 9.73
CA GLN A 53 -21.98 25.33 9.57
C GLN A 53 -23.42 25.83 9.40
N THR A 54 -23.80 26.82 10.21
CA THR A 54 -25.08 27.53 10.05
C THR A 54 -24.85 28.63 9.01
N MET A 55 -25.66 28.68 7.96
CA MET A 55 -25.62 29.78 6.98
C MET A 55 -26.60 30.87 7.39
N GLU A 56 -26.15 32.14 7.35
CA GLU A 56 -26.94 33.30 7.79
C GLU A 56 -28.14 33.63 6.87
N GLN A 57 -28.28 32.96 5.73
CA GLN A 57 -29.44 33.10 4.83
C GLN A 57 -30.20 31.77 4.66
N PRO A 58 -31.55 31.78 4.71
CA PRO A 58 -32.35 30.58 4.90
C PRO A 58 -32.56 29.81 3.58
N ALA A 59 -31.56 29.06 3.15
CA ALA A 59 -31.75 27.96 2.20
C ALA A 59 -31.47 26.57 2.80
N GLY A 60 -30.73 26.49 3.92
CA GLY A 60 -30.52 25.24 4.65
C GLY A 60 -29.27 25.26 5.54
N ASP A 61 -29.21 24.32 6.49
CA ASP A 61 -27.98 23.97 7.18
C ASP A 61 -27.18 23.00 6.29
N GLN A 62 -25.85 23.13 6.24
CA GLN A 62 -24.97 22.20 5.52
C GLN A 62 -24.05 21.45 6.49
N VAL A 63 -23.80 20.18 6.17
CA VAL A 63 -22.81 19.37 6.88
C VAL A 63 -21.67 19.05 5.92
N SER A 64 -20.45 19.35 6.36
CA SER A 64 -19.23 18.89 5.70
C SER A 64 -18.78 17.61 6.37
N VAL A 65 -18.77 16.53 5.60
CA VAL A 65 -18.28 15.22 6.03
C VAL A 65 -16.91 14.97 5.45
N LYS A 66 -15.96 14.64 6.32
CA LYS A 66 -14.64 14.16 5.93
C LYS A 66 -14.69 12.63 5.94
N CYS A 67 -14.65 12.00 4.78
CA CYS A 67 -14.71 10.54 4.66
C CYS A 67 -13.29 9.95 4.53
N MET A 68 -13.09 8.74 5.04
CA MET A 68 -11.91 7.95 4.65
C MET A 68 -12.07 7.54 3.18
N PRO A 69 -11.01 7.65 2.35
CA PRO A 69 -11.06 7.08 1.02
C PRO A 69 -11.29 5.57 1.10
N SER A 70 -12.10 5.04 0.19
CA SER A 70 -12.23 3.60 0.01
C SER A 70 -11.07 3.10 -0.86
N TYR A 71 -10.42 2.04 -0.40
CA TYR A 71 -9.26 1.44 -1.06
C TYR A 71 -9.57 0.00 -1.46
N LYS A 72 -9.24 -0.36 -2.70
CA LYS A 72 -9.26 -1.75 -3.18
C LYS A 72 -7.99 -2.04 -3.97
N LEU A 73 -7.25 -3.06 -3.55
CA LEU A 73 -6.07 -3.56 -4.25
C LEU A 73 -6.47 -4.78 -5.06
N ILE A 74 -6.24 -4.74 -6.37
CA ILE A 74 -6.53 -5.83 -7.30
C ILE A 74 -5.20 -6.47 -7.73
N TYR A 75 -5.00 -7.74 -7.39
CA TYR A 75 -3.77 -8.46 -7.74
C TYR A 75 -3.97 -9.99 -7.76
N PHE A 76 -2.99 -10.72 -8.28
CA PHE A 76 -2.96 -12.18 -8.21
C PHE A 76 -2.89 -12.68 -6.74
N PRO A 77 -3.26 -13.95 -6.48
CA PRO A 77 -3.23 -14.56 -5.14
C PRO A 77 -1.81 -14.92 -4.68
N VAL A 78 -0.85 -14.02 -4.91
CA VAL A 78 0.57 -14.14 -4.54
C VAL A 78 1.04 -12.87 -3.81
N THR A 79 2.21 -12.91 -3.18
CA THR A 79 2.82 -11.72 -2.57
C THR A 79 3.38 -10.80 -3.67
N ALA A 80 4.52 -11.16 -4.27
CA ALA A 80 5.19 -10.46 -5.38
C ALA A 80 5.06 -8.92 -5.31
N LEU A 81 4.71 -8.27 -6.42
CA LEU A 81 4.66 -6.81 -6.51
C LEU A 81 3.49 -6.18 -5.74
N GLY A 82 2.51 -6.98 -5.29
CA GLY A 82 1.38 -6.52 -4.50
C GLY A 82 1.68 -6.41 -3.02
N GLU A 83 2.64 -7.18 -2.51
CA GLU A 83 2.89 -7.29 -1.08
C GLU A 83 3.44 -6.01 -0.42
N PRO A 84 4.35 -5.25 -1.05
CA PRO A 84 4.74 -3.93 -0.53
C PRO A 84 3.54 -3.00 -0.29
N ILE A 85 2.52 -3.07 -1.16
CA ILE A 85 1.29 -2.28 -1.04
C ILE A 85 0.48 -2.76 0.18
N ARG A 86 0.33 -4.08 0.35
CA ARG A 86 -0.38 -4.67 1.50
C ARG A 86 0.34 -4.39 2.83
N PHE A 87 1.67 -4.36 2.83
CA PHE A 87 2.49 -3.96 3.97
C PHE A 87 2.23 -2.51 4.34
N LEU A 88 2.20 -1.59 3.37
CA LEU A 88 1.90 -0.17 3.63
C LEU A 88 0.50 0.04 4.20
N PHE A 89 -0.52 -0.61 3.66
CA PHE A 89 -1.87 -0.58 4.23
C PHE A 89 -1.90 -1.11 5.67
N SER A 90 -1.28 -2.27 5.89
CA SER A 90 -1.25 -2.94 7.19
C SER A 90 -0.50 -2.12 8.23
N TYR A 91 0.68 -1.60 7.88
CA TYR A 91 1.47 -0.74 8.74
C TYR A 91 0.67 0.49 9.20
N ALA A 92 -0.04 1.13 8.28
CA ALA A 92 -0.83 2.32 8.52
C ALA A 92 -2.17 2.04 9.23
N GLY A 93 -2.56 0.78 9.41
CA GLY A 93 -3.89 0.41 9.89
C GLY A 93 -5.02 0.84 8.97
N ILE A 94 -4.74 1.09 7.68
CA ILE A 94 -5.73 1.52 6.69
C ILE A 94 -6.46 0.28 6.19
N LYS A 95 -7.79 0.29 6.31
CA LYS A 95 -8.65 -0.76 5.75
C LYS A 95 -8.67 -0.67 4.23
N PHE A 96 -8.60 -1.81 3.57
CA PHE A 96 -8.71 -1.94 2.12
C PHE A 96 -9.32 -3.30 1.76
N VAL A 97 -9.92 -3.38 0.57
CA VAL A 97 -10.34 -4.65 -0.02
C VAL A 97 -9.15 -5.26 -0.75
N ASP A 98 -8.70 -6.45 -0.33
CA ASP A 98 -7.65 -7.23 -1.02
C ASP A 98 -8.32 -8.15 -2.05
N GLU A 99 -8.62 -7.60 -3.23
CA GLU A 99 -9.28 -8.32 -4.32
C GLU A 99 -8.27 -9.20 -5.07
N ARG A 100 -8.39 -10.51 -4.84
CA ARG A 100 -7.59 -11.55 -5.49
C ARG A 100 -8.44 -12.28 -6.51
N PHE A 101 -7.94 -12.42 -7.74
CA PHE A 101 -8.62 -13.10 -8.83
C PHE A 101 -7.84 -14.34 -9.27
N ASN A 102 -8.55 -15.34 -9.80
CA ASN A 102 -7.91 -16.56 -10.31
C ASN A 102 -7.26 -16.30 -11.68
N GLU A 103 -6.25 -17.08 -12.04
CA GLU A 103 -5.50 -16.88 -13.28
C GLU A 103 -6.39 -16.99 -14.53
N GLU A 104 -7.41 -17.84 -14.47
CA GLU A 104 -8.38 -18.06 -15.55
C GLU A 104 -9.26 -16.82 -15.82
N ASP A 105 -9.46 -15.97 -14.81
CA ASP A 105 -10.23 -14.73 -14.94
C ASP A 105 -9.39 -13.58 -15.52
N TRP A 106 -8.05 -13.72 -15.52
CA TRP A 106 -7.14 -12.66 -15.93
C TRP A 106 -7.38 -12.15 -17.36
N PRO A 107 -7.58 -13.01 -18.40
CA PRO A 107 -7.80 -12.53 -19.76
C PRO A 107 -8.97 -11.54 -19.88
N LYS A 108 -10.05 -11.77 -19.11
CA LYS A 108 -11.22 -10.87 -19.07
C LYS A 108 -10.94 -9.61 -18.27
N LEU A 109 -10.35 -9.74 -17.07
CA LEU A 109 -10.05 -8.61 -16.20
C LEU A 109 -9.03 -7.66 -16.82
N LYS A 110 -8.03 -8.18 -17.53
CA LYS A 110 -6.97 -7.42 -18.21
C LYS A 110 -7.51 -6.30 -19.08
N LEU A 111 -8.61 -6.54 -19.79
CA LEU A 111 -9.26 -5.55 -20.67
C LEU A 111 -9.81 -4.33 -19.91
N THR A 112 -10.02 -4.47 -18.60
CA THR A 112 -10.60 -3.44 -17.72
C THR A 112 -9.56 -2.77 -16.81
N MET A 113 -8.30 -3.18 -16.89
CA MET A 113 -7.21 -2.66 -16.07
C MET A 113 -6.38 -1.63 -16.85
N PRO A 114 -5.95 -0.52 -16.19
CA PRO A 114 -5.00 0.41 -16.80
C PRO A 114 -3.76 -0.34 -17.31
N PHE A 115 -3.40 -0.08 -18.58
CA PHE A 115 -2.31 -0.74 -19.29
C PHE A 115 -2.38 -2.28 -19.36
N GLY A 116 -3.50 -2.89 -19.01
CA GLY A 116 -3.65 -4.34 -18.95
C GLY A 116 -2.66 -5.02 -18.01
N LYS A 117 -2.36 -4.38 -16.87
CA LYS A 117 -1.42 -4.87 -15.85
C LYS A 117 -2.02 -4.78 -14.46
N VAL A 118 -1.43 -5.53 -13.53
CA VAL A 118 -1.68 -5.48 -12.09
C VAL A 118 -0.32 -5.45 -11.37
N PRO A 119 -0.20 -4.92 -10.14
CA PRO A 119 -1.28 -4.48 -9.25
C PRO A 119 -1.98 -3.20 -9.71
N VAL A 120 -3.27 -3.11 -9.40
CA VAL A 120 -4.08 -1.90 -9.56
C VAL A 120 -4.62 -1.50 -8.19
N LEU A 121 -4.48 -0.22 -7.85
CA LEU A 121 -5.16 0.38 -6.71
C LEU A 121 -6.37 1.16 -7.22
N GLU A 122 -7.53 0.89 -6.65
CA GLU A 122 -8.74 1.68 -6.83
C GLU A 122 -8.95 2.55 -5.57
N VAL A 123 -9.03 3.87 -5.77
CA VAL A 123 -9.29 4.86 -4.72
C VAL A 123 -10.57 5.62 -5.09
N ASP A 124 -11.63 5.42 -4.30
CA ASP A 124 -12.95 6.03 -4.58
C ASP A 124 -13.42 5.81 -6.02
N GLY A 125 -13.28 4.56 -6.49
CA GLY A 125 -13.65 4.15 -7.85
C GLY A 125 -12.64 4.52 -8.96
N LYS A 126 -11.57 5.27 -8.66
CA LYS A 126 -10.53 5.64 -9.63
C LYS A 126 -9.38 4.64 -9.59
N LYS A 127 -9.11 3.99 -10.72
CA LYS A 127 -8.04 3.00 -10.87
C LYS A 127 -6.71 3.63 -11.25
N ILE A 128 -5.62 3.16 -10.65
CA ILE A 128 -4.24 3.48 -11.00
C ILE A 128 -3.38 2.20 -10.93
N ASP A 129 -2.45 2.04 -11.87
CA ASP A 129 -1.48 0.95 -11.90
C ASP A 129 -0.07 1.44 -11.45
N GLN A 130 0.94 0.58 -11.61
CA GLN A 130 2.34 0.76 -11.19
C GLN A 130 2.55 0.62 -9.67
N SER A 131 3.06 -0.55 -9.24
CA SER A 131 3.29 -0.86 -7.83
C SER A 131 4.14 0.17 -7.10
N VAL A 132 5.24 0.64 -7.70
CA VAL A 132 6.14 1.64 -7.10
C VAL A 132 5.43 2.97 -6.89
N ALA A 133 4.65 3.43 -7.87
CA ALA A 133 3.91 4.69 -7.75
C ALA A 133 2.82 4.59 -6.67
N ILE A 134 2.12 3.46 -6.60
CA ILE A 134 1.13 3.16 -5.57
C ILE A 134 1.80 3.17 -4.17
N CYS A 135 2.92 2.47 -4.01
CA CYS A 135 3.66 2.45 -2.76
C CYS A 135 4.11 3.84 -2.33
N ARG A 136 4.68 4.64 -3.25
CA ARG A 136 5.08 6.03 -2.97
C ARG A 136 3.89 6.91 -2.56
N TYR A 137 2.73 6.74 -3.19
CA TYR A 137 1.50 7.44 -2.80
C TYR A 137 1.06 7.08 -1.37
N LEU A 138 1.04 5.79 -1.04
CA LEU A 138 0.64 5.30 0.28
C LEU A 138 1.67 5.68 1.36
N ALA A 139 2.96 5.65 1.03
CA ALA A 139 4.05 6.08 1.91
C ALA A 139 3.84 7.51 2.43
N LYS A 140 3.38 8.41 1.57
CA LYS A 140 3.01 9.78 1.95
C LYS A 140 1.78 9.82 2.88
N GLN A 141 0.84 8.87 2.74
CA GLN A 141 -0.33 8.81 3.62
C GLN A 141 0.01 8.29 5.02
N CYS A 142 1.01 7.41 5.14
CA CYS A 142 1.41 6.77 6.39
C CYS A 142 2.67 7.35 7.04
N GLY A 143 3.23 8.44 6.49
CA GLY A 143 4.39 9.13 7.09
C GLY A 143 5.73 8.41 6.88
N LEU A 144 5.83 7.54 5.86
CA LEU A 144 7.03 6.77 5.55
C LEU A 144 7.83 7.29 4.35
N ALA A 145 7.49 8.48 3.85
CA ALA A 145 8.11 9.09 2.66
C ALA A 145 9.33 10.00 2.94
N GLY A 146 9.93 9.87 4.13
CA GLY A 146 11.04 10.74 4.57
C GLY A 146 10.57 12.06 5.20
N LYS A 147 11.49 12.77 5.85
CA LYS A 147 11.21 14.01 6.60
C LYS A 147 11.34 15.28 5.76
N ASN A 148 12.03 15.20 4.64
CA ASN A 148 12.29 16.31 3.73
C ASN A 148 12.49 15.79 2.29
N ASN A 149 12.55 16.71 1.34
CA ASN A 149 12.67 16.37 -0.08
C ASN A 149 13.92 15.56 -0.42
N TRP A 150 15.02 15.75 0.32
CA TRP A 150 16.26 15.00 0.08
C TRP A 150 16.13 13.55 0.56
N GLU A 151 15.60 13.33 1.77
CA GLU A 151 15.30 11.96 2.23
C GLU A 151 14.29 11.28 1.30
N SER A 152 13.24 11.98 0.83
CA SER A 152 12.30 11.41 -0.15
C SER A 152 13.00 10.95 -1.42
N LEU A 153 13.95 11.74 -1.94
CA LEU A 153 14.75 11.39 -3.12
C LEU A 153 15.65 10.17 -2.87
N GLU A 154 16.32 10.10 -1.72
CA GLU A 154 17.16 8.96 -1.35
C GLU A 154 16.35 7.68 -1.22
N ILE A 155 15.13 7.78 -0.66
CA ILE A 155 14.21 6.64 -0.56
C ILE A 155 13.77 6.20 -1.96
N ASP A 156 13.39 7.13 -2.84
CA ASP A 156 13.02 6.83 -4.22
C ASP A 156 14.15 6.11 -4.97
N ALA A 157 15.38 6.63 -4.90
CA ALA A 157 16.55 6.02 -5.52
C ALA A 157 16.85 4.61 -4.97
N THR A 158 16.66 4.40 -3.67
CA THR A 158 16.83 3.09 -3.04
C THR A 158 15.79 2.09 -3.54
N VAL A 159 14.52 2.50 -3.64
CA VAL A 159 13.45 1.64 -4.15
C VAL A 159 13.68 1.29 -5.62
N ASP A 160 14.09 2.26 -6.44
CA ASP A 160 14.40 1.99 -7.85
C ASP A 160 15.56 0.99 -7.97
N THR A 161 16.59 1.11 -7.13
CA THR A 161 17.70 0.13 -7.04
C THR A 161 17.22 -1.27 -6.64
N ILE A 162 16.28 -1.37 -5.69
CA ILE A 162 15.66 -2.66 -5.32
C ILE A 162 14.88 -3.24 -6.50
N HIS A 163 14.21 -2.40 -7.29
CA HIS A 163 13.48 -2.83 -8.48
C HIS A 163 14.39 -3.22 -9.64
N ASP A 164 15.60 -2.66 -9.75
CA ASP A 164 16.65 -3.08 -10.68
C ASP A 164 17.20 -4.46 -10.31
N LEU A 165 17.50 -4.70 -9.02
CA LEU A 165 17.84 -6.02 -8.50
C LEU A 165 16.75 -7.05 -8.85
N ARG A 166 15.49 -6.72 -8.55
CA ARG A 166 14.32 -7.56 -8.87
C ARG A 166 14.19 -7.78 -10.39
N ALA A 167 14.46 -6.78 -11.22
CA ALA A 167 14.40 -6.90 -12.68
C ALA A 167 15.45 -7.89 -13.20
N ASN A 168 16.68 -7.83 -12.67
CA ASN A 168 17.75 -8.76 -13.02
C ASN A 168 17.39 -10.21 -12.66
N ILE A 169 16.85 -10.42 -11.44
CA ILE A 169 16.39 -11.74 -10.99
C ILE A 169 15.24 -12.24 -11.86
N ALA A 170 14.22 -11.41 -12.11
CA ALA A 170 13.10 -11.77 -12.98
C ALA A 170 13.55 -12.09 -14.42
N GLY A 171 14.60 -11.40 -14.90
CA GLY A 171 15.14 -11.55 -16.24
C GLY A 171 15.62 -12.97 -16.55
N PHE A 172 16.24 -13.66 -15.58
CA PHE A 172 16.60 -15.08 -15.76
C PHE A 172 15.43 -16.00 -15.42
N HIS A 173 14.66 -15.72 -14.35
CA HIS A 173 13.63 -16.63 -13.86
C HIS A 173 12.55 -16.89 -14.92
N TYR A 174 12.09 -15.83 -15.60
CA TYR A 174 11.07 -15.91 -16.65
C TYR A 174 11.62 -16.08 -18.07
N GLU A 175 12.94 -16.30 -18.24
CA GLU A 175 13.48 -16.66 -19.54
C GLU A 175 13.04 -18.07 -19.94
N SER A 176 12.53 -18.21 -21.16
CA SER A 176 12.01 -19.45 -21.71
C SER A 176 13.02 -20.18 -22.58
N ASN A 177 13.94 -19.43 -23.22
CA ASN A 177 15.05 -20.02 -23.96
C ASN A 177 16.10 -20.57 -22.99
N LYS A 178 16.37 -21.88 -23.05
CA LYS A 178 17.27 -22.56 -22.11
C LYS A 178 18.69 -21.96 -22.10
N GLN A 179 19.28 -21.72 -23.26
CA GLN A 179 20.64 -21.17 -23.36
C GLN A 179 20.71 -19.75 -22.79
N ALA A 180 19.79 -18.87 -23.19
CA ALA A 180 19.72 -17.52 -22.67
C ALA A 180 19.45 -17.51 -21.15
N LYS A 181 18.66 -18.47 -20.64
CA LYS A 181 18.38 -18.62 -19.22
C LYS A 181 19.64 -18.95 -18.43
N GLU A 182 20.47 -19.86 -18.92
CA GLU A 182 21.75 -20.22 -18.30
C GLU A 182 22.73 -19.04 -18.28
N GLU A 183 22.82 -18.29 -19.38
CA GLU A 183 23.64 -17.08 -19.47
C GLU A 183 23.17 -16.00 -18.49
N LYS A 184 21.87 -15.74 -18.43
CA LYS A 184 21.29 -14.78 -17.48
C LYS A 184 21.42 -15.23 -16.04
N LEU A 185 21.35 -16.53 -15.75
CA LEU A 185 21.59 -17.05 -14.40
C LEU A 185 23.04 -16.82 -13.97
N LYS A 186 24.01 -16.99 -14.87
CA LYS A 186 25.42 -16.64 -14.58
C LYS A 186 25.56 -15.16 -14.26
N ALA A 187 24.97 -14.28 -15.07
CA ALA A 187 24.97 -12.84 -14.81
C ALA A 187 24.24 -12.49 -13.49
N ALA A 188 23.13 -13.15 -13.17
CA ALA A 188 22.42 -12.97 -11.91
C ALA A 188 23.28 -13.35 -10.69
N LYS A 189 24.05 -14.45 -10.78
CA LYS A 189 24.96 -14.89 -9.72
C LYS A 189 26.10 -13.91 -9.43
N GLU A 190 26.44 -13.02 -10.36
CA GLU A 190 27.41 -11.95 -10.16
C GLU A 190 26.74 -10.65 -9.69
N THR A 191 25.62 -10.28 -10.34
CA THR A 191 24.94 -9.01 -10.09
C THR A 191 24.16 -9.00 -8.78
N VAL A 192 23.50 -10.09 -8.40
CA VAL A 192 22.71 -10.15 -7.16
C VAL A 192 23.58 -9.90 -5.92
N PRO A 193 24.74 -10.57 -5.73
CA PRO A 193 25.65 -10.23 -4.64
C PRO A 193 26.11 -8.77 -4.66
N TYR A 194 26.46 -8.24 -5.84
CA TYR A 194 26.88 -6.85 -5.99
C TYR A 194 25.85 -5.84 -5.45
N TYR A 195 24.56 -6.06 -5.72
CA TYR A 195 23.47 -5.24 -5.19
C TYR A 195 23.30 -5.45 -3.68
N LEU A 196 23.24 -6.71 -3.23
CA LEU A 196 22.99 -7.03 -1.83
C LEU A 196 24.11 -6.53 -0.89
N GLU A 197 25.38 -6.62 -1.31
CA GLU A 197 26.50 -6.04 -0.56
C GLU A 197 26.34 -4.52 -0.37
N ARG A 198 25.88 -3.80 -1.41
CA ARG A 198 25.68 -2.34 -1.36
C ARG A 198 24.46 -1.95 -0.56
N LEU A 199 23.36 -2.69 -0.71
CA LEU A 199 22.14 -2.50 0.07
C LEU A 199 22.40 -2.78 1.56
N ASP A 200 23.15 -3.84 1.89
CA ASP A 200 23.57 -4.16 3.26
C ASP A 200 24.44 -3.05 3.86
N ALA A 201 25.43 -2.56 3.12
CA ALA A 201 26.26 -1.43 3.53
C ALA A 201 25.44 -0.15 3.73
N GLN A 202 24.43 0.09 2.88
CA GLN A 202 23.53 1.23 3.01
C GLN A 202 22.69 1.12 4.30
N VAL A 203 22.15 -0.06 4.61
CA VAL A 203 21.39 -0.29 5.85
C VAL A 203 22.27 -0.08 7.07
N LYS A 204 23.51 -0.59 7.05
CA LYS A 204 24.51 -0.36 8.10
C LYS A 204 24.79 1.13 8.32
N LYS A 205 25.03 1.87 7.23
CA LYS A 205 25.33 3.31 7.25
C LYS A 205 24.18 4.13 7.86
N ASN A 206 22.95 3.69 7.66
CA ASN A 206 21.73 4.38 8.08
C ASN A 206 21.11 3.77 9.35
N GLY A 207 21.94 3.25 10.28
CA GLY A 207 21.46 2.82 11.60
C GLY A 207 20.52 1.62 11.59
N GLY A 208 20.60 0.78 10.55
CA GLY A 208 19.78 -0.42 10.41
C GLY A 208 18.42 -0.19 9.74
N TYR A 209 18.32 0.84 8.89
CA TYR A 209 17.26 1.13 7.93
C TYR A 209 17.89 1.60 6.62
N PHE A 210 17.17 1.65 5.51
CA PHE A 210 17.76 2.12 4.25
C PHE A 210 18.11 3.61 4.20
N VAL A 211 17.31 4.48 4.81
CA VAL A 211 17.47 5.94 4.73
C VAL A 211 17.14 6.60 6.08
N GLY A 212 17.94 7.58 6.49
CA GLY A 212 17.57 8.54 7.54
C GLY A 212 17.50 7.99 8.96
N GLY A 213 18.01 6.77 9.22
CA GLY A 213 18.02 6.19 10.56
C GLY A 213 16.64 5.74 11.07
N THR A 214 15.62 5.74 10.21
CA THR A 214 14.23 5.49 10.60
C THR A 214 13.52 4.62 9.56
N LEU A 215 12.44 3.95 9.96
CA LEU A 215 11.61 3.18 9.05
C LEU A 215 11.04 4.07 7.92
N THR A 216 11.17 3.61 6.69
CA THR A 216 10.64 4.23 5.47
C THR A 216 9.95 3.18 4.60
N TRP A 217 9.33 3.63 3.50
CA TRP A 217 8.71 2.70 2.56
C TRP A 217 9.72 1.90 1.72
N ALA A 218 11.01 2.28 1.68
CA ALA A 218 12.05 1.42 1.09
C ALA A 218 12.22 0.12 1.88
N ASP A 219 12.20 0.19 3.21
CA ASP A 219 12.33 -0.98 4.08
C ASP A 219 11.16 -1.95 3.88
N LEU A 220 9.93 -1.44 3.89
CA LEU A 220 8.73 -2.24 3.63
C LEU A 220 8.71 -2.82 2.21
N THR A 221 9.24 -2.08 1.23
CA THR A 221 9.31 -2.55 -0.16
C THR A 221 10.30 -3.69 -0.31
N PHE A 222 11.50 -3.55 0.24
CA PHE A 222 12.51 -4.61 0.21
C PHE A 222 11.99 -5.88 0.86
N VAL A 223 11.50 -5.78 2.11
CA VAL A 223 11.04 -6.94 2.88
C VAL A 223 9.77 -7.55 2.27
N GLY A 224 8.83 -6.74 1.79
CA GLY A 224 7.64 -7.23 1.09
C GLY A 224 7.95 -7.99 -0.20
N LEU A 225 9.12 -7.75 -0.83
CA LEU A 225 9.56 -8.46 -2.02
C LEU A 225 10.39 -9.72 -1.73
N LEU A 226 10.88 -9.92 -0.49
CA LEU A 226 11.85 -10.99 -0.20
C LEU A 226 11.34 -12.38 -0.55
N ASP A 227 10.12 -12.75 -0.14
CA ASP A 227 9.51 -14.05 -0.50
C ASP A 227 9.58 -14.31 -2.01
N TYR A 228 9.28 -13.28 -2.80
CA TYR A 228 9.26 -13.37 -4.25
C TYR A 228 10.69 -13.46 -4.85
N LEU A 229 11.63 -12.68 -4.32
CA LEU A 229 13.02 -12.73 -4.76
C LEU A 229 13.67 -14.08 -4.42
N ASN A 230 13.45 -14.57 -3.19
CA ASN A 230 13.96 -15.86 -2.71
C ASN A 230 13.38 -17.01 -3.53
N HIS A 231 12.09 -16.99 -3.83
CA HIS A 231 11.47 -17.97 -4.71
C HIS A 231 12.10 -17.99 -6.09
N MET A 232 12.31 -16.81 -6.70
CA MET A 232 12.90 -16.76 -8.04
C MET A 232 14.34 -17.27 -8.09
N MET A 233 15.13 -16.97 -7.04
CA MET A 233 16.52 -17.41 -6.89
C MET A 233 16.66 -18.84 -6.35
N ASN A 234 15.59 -19.41 -5.79
CA ASN A 234 15.59 -20.67 -5.07
C ASN A 234 16.64 -20.70 -3.93
N GLU A 235 16.79 -19.58 -3.22
CA GLU A 235 17.67 -19.44 -2.04
C GLU A 235 17.20 -18.27 -1.16
N GLU A 236 17.61 -18.27 0.12
CA GLU A 236 17.45 -17.13 1.01
C GLU A 236 18.53 -16.08 0.71
N ILE A 237 18.23 -15.12 -0.18
CA ILE A 237 19.25 -14.23 -0.76
C ILE A 237 19.95 -13.36 0.28
N VAL A 238 19.27 -13.06 1.39
CA VAL A 238 19.81 -12.20 2.47
C VAL A 238 20.67 -12.95 3.49
N GLU A 239 20.79 -14.28 3.41
CA GLU A 239 21.36 -15.09 4.50
C GLU A 239 22.80 -14.70 4.90
N LYS A 240 23.57 -14.16 3.96
CA LYS A 240 24.98 -13.73 4.17
C LYS A 240 25.12 -12.25 4.55
N TYR A 241 24.02 -11.50 4.61
CA TYR A 241 24.00 -10.05 4.74
C TYR A 241 23.34 -9.66 6.06
N GLU A 242 24.15 -9.55 7.12
CA GLU A 242 23.66 -9.42 8.50
C GLU A 242 22.77 -8.19 8.71
N ASN A 243 23.07 -7.05 8.07
CA ASN A 243 22.26 -5.84 8.23
C ASN A 243 20.91 -5.98 7.51
N LEU A 244 20.87 -6.63 6.34
CA LEU A 244 19.62 -6.95 5.64
C LEU A 244 18.78 -7.97 6.41
N LYS A 245 19.37 -9.01 7.01
CA LYS A 245 18.67 -9.95 7.89
C LYS A 245 18.04 -9.25 9.09
N GLN A 246 18.81 -8.37 9.73
CA GLN A 246 18.29 -7.59 10.85
C GLN A 246 17.17 -6.64 10.40
N LEU A 247 17.28 -6.03 9.22
CA LEU A 247 16.21 -5.21 8.66
C LEU A 247 14.93 -6.02 8.41
N GLN A 248 15.05 -7.20 7.78
CA GLN A 248 13.93 -8.12 7.58
C GLN A 248 13.23 -8.42 8.90
N LYS A 249 14.00 -8.88 9.90
CA LYS A 249 13.46 -9.17 11.23
C LYS A 249 12.77 -7.97 11.85
N LYS A 250 13.40 -6.78 11.83
CA LYS A 250 12.82 -5.54 12.38
C LYS A 250 11.46 -5.23 11.75
N VAL A 251 11.33 -5.36 10.42
CA VAL A 251 10.07 -5.08 9.71
C VAL A 251 9.01 -6.13 10.03
N GLU A 252 9.37 -7.41 9.99
CA GLU A 252 8.44 -8.53 10.27
C GLU A 252 7.97 -8.56 11.73
N GLU A 253 8.76 -8.02 12.66
CA GLU A 253 8.40 -7.92 14.07
C GLU A 253 7.51 -6.71 14.41
N LEU A 254 7.32 -5.76 13.48
CA LEU A 254 6.36 -4.67 13.67
C LEU A 254 4.97 -5.28 13.93
N PRO A 255 4.25 -4.92 15.01
CA PRO A 255 3.02 -5.61 15.41
C PRO A 255 1.96 -5.70 14.30
N THR A 256 1.82 -4.64 13.51
CA THR A 256 0.87 -4.56 12.38
C THR A 256 1.28 -5.43 11.20
N ILE A 257 2.58 -5.46 10.87
CA ILE A 257 3.13 -6.32 9.80
C ILE A 257 3.10 -7.79 10.24
N LYS A 258 3.54 -8.10 11.47
CA LYS A 258 3.45 -9.44 12.04
C LYS A 258 2.03 -9.98 12.03
N SER A 259 1.06 -9.15 12.41
CA SER A 259 -0.36 -9.51 12.34
C SER A 259 -0.83 -9.74 10.90
N TRP A 260 -0.33 -8.96 9.93
CA TRP A 260 -0.62 -9.16 8.51
C TRP A 260 -0.04 -10.47 7.99
N ILE A 261 1.24 -10.74 8.22
CA ILE A 261 1.92 -11.98 7.80
C ILE A 261 1.22 -13.21 8.38
N LYS A 262 0.74 -13.15 9.63
CA LYS A 262 0.01 -14.26 10.25
C LYS A 262 -1.36 -14.53 9.60
N LYS A 263 -2.04 -13.50 9.09
CA LYS A 263 -3.43 -13.63 8.56
C LYS A 263 -3.51 -13.70 7.03
N ARG A 264 -2.46 -13.27 6.32
CA ARG A 264 -2.47 -13.26 4.86
C ARG A 264 -2.57 -14.71 4.34
N PRO A 265 -3.26 -14.95 3.21
CA PRO A 265 -3.28 -16.27 2.60
C PRO A 265 -1.87 -16.79 2.30
N SER A 266 -1.65 -18.10 2.46
CA SER A 266 -0.44 -18.76 1.97
C SER A 266 -0.30 -18.54 0.46
N THR A 267 0.93 -18.45 -0.02
CA THR A 267 1.23 -18.25 -1.44
C THR A 267 2.26 -19.27 -1.91
N MET A 268 2.43 -19.40 -3.22
CA MET A 268 3.41 -20.33 -3.82
C MET A 268 4.88 -19.98 -3.54
N TYR A 269 5.16 -18.85 -2.87
CA TYR A 269 6.51 -18.36 -2.58
C TYR A 269 6.99 -18.72 -1.16
N GLN A 270 6.40 -19.74 -0.54
CA GLN A 270 6.87 -20.25 0.75
C GLN A 270 8.12 -21.12 0.53
N ASN A 271 9.24 -20.71 1.13
CA ASN A 271 10.35 -21.58 1.47
C ASN A 271 10.22 -22.03 2.93
#